data_AF-A0A1F9YMP6-F1
#
_entry.id   AF-A0A1F9YMP6-F1
#
_cell.length_a   1.000
_cell.length_b   1.000
_cell.length_c   1.000
_cell.angle_alpha   90.00
_cell.angle_beta   90.00
_cell.angle_gamma   90.00
#
_symmetry.space_group_name_H-M   'P 1'
#
loop_
_entity.id
_entity.type
_entity.pdbx_description
1 polymer ?
#
loop_
_entity_poly.entity_id
_entity_poly.type
_entity_poly.pdbx_seq_one_letter_code
_entity_poly.pdbx_strand_id
1 'polypeptide(L)'
;MTPFLLAASLALASPYEPGADGESLRSGALAAHESISRASGLALETEKVAFIKDGLDEGVRRASAAAEAAGRLGAQAVQRMTEMASALKKSEVKDADPAERRRWLRATQEHAELSARVEKLPEKAPDGKPGPDKLRLQEALRRAAGALKSADDSLHKGEDAATAMGAALQKMKDAHRRAQSPSAELAAAVDEAQRRAGLLPSAADEAKERLDLLSQEPRNVSRTRAGEKMEMTRGLAQRLFTAADAAANRSSELHDQSSSFEKTQEAFEKARTASQASPASARPSLEEAEKTLASVRESFPGR
;
A
#
# COMPACT_ATOMS: atom_id res chain seq x y z
N MET A 1 -5.16 17.29 -31.61
CA MET A 1 -4.07 17.43 -30.62
C MET A 1 -4.69 17.63 -29.25
N THR A 2 -4.82 16.57 -28.47
CA THR A 2 -5.31 16.60 -27.08
C THR A 2 -4.17 16.12 -26.18
N PRO A 3 -3.36 17.03 -25.62
CA PRO A 3 -2.54 16.71 -24.46
C PRO A 3 -3.42 16.85 -23.19
N PHE A 4 -2.99 16.25 -22.09
CA PHE A 4 -3.65 16.19 -20.76
C PHE A 4 -4.55 14.98 -20.48
N LEU A 5 -3.95 13.79 -20.47
CA LEU A 5 -4.26 12.76 -19.48
C LEU A 5 -2.96 12.33 -18.78
N LEU A 6 -2.30 13.28 -18.14
CA LEU A 6 -1.33 13.01 -17.07
C LEU A 6 -2.00 13.46 -15.76
N ALA A 7 -3.05 12.73 -15.36
CA ALA A 7 -3.49 12.79 -13.97
C ALA A 7 -2.39 12.12 -13.16
N ALA A 8 -1.65 12.95 -12.41
CA ALA A 8 -0.57 12.54 -11.55
C ALA A 8 -0.95 11.30 -10.73
N SER A 9 -0.37 10.17 -11.12
CA SER A 9 -0.17 9.02 -10.25
C SER A 9 0.71 9.51 -9.11
N LEU A 10 0.07 9.98 -8.02
CA LEU A 10 0.72 10.06 -6.72
C LEU A 10 1.03 8.63 -6.33
N ALA A 11 2.20 8.15 -6.77
CA ALA A 11 2.94 7.12 -6.06
C ALA A 11 2.98 7.52 -4.58
N LEU A 12 2.94 6.54 -3.69
CA LEU A 12 3.13 6.76 -2.26
C LEU A 12 4.30 7.73 -2.06
N ALA A 13 4.07 8.81 -1.32
CA ALA A 13 4.94 10.00 -1.34
C ALA A 13 6.36 9.71 -0.81
N SER A 14 6.52 8.60 -0.08
CA SER A 14 7.78 7.98 0.28
C SER A 14 7.52 6.54 0.73
N PRO A 15 8.46 5.59 0.54
CA PRO A 15 8.41 4.32 1.25
C PRO A 15 8.40 4.58 2.77
N TYR A 16 7.59 3.80 3.49
CA TYR A 16 7.56 3.82 4.94
C TYR A 16 8.81 3.10 5.46
N GLU A 17 9.76 3.84 6.04
CA GLU A 17 11.07 3.33 6.47
C GLU A 17 11.23 3.49 7.99
N PRO A 18 10.63 2.60 8.80
CA PRO A 18 10.64 2.75 10.26
C PRO A 18 11.98 2.40 10.91
N GLY A 19 12.95 1.85 10.16
CA GLY A 19 14.16 1.23 10.72
C GLY A 19 14.94 2.16 11.65
N ALA A 20 15.24 3.38 11.20
CA ALA A 20 16.04 4.34 11.97
C ALA A 20 15.31 4.82 13.24
N ASP A 21 14.01 5.13 13.15
CA ASP A 21 13.22 5.58 14.30
C ASP A 21 12.92 4.44 15.28
N GLY A 22 12.66 3.23 14.78
CA GLY A 22 12.48 2.02 15.59
C GLY A 22 13.74 1.63 16.36
N GLU A 23 14.91 1.69 15.71
CA GLU A 23 16.21 1.47 16.37
C GLU A 23 16.52 2.57 17.39
N SER A 24 16.26 3.84 17.05
CA SER A 24 16.43 4.98 17.97
C SER A 24 15.54 4.84 19.21
N LEU A 25 14.28 4.42 19.03
CA LEU A 25 13.33 4.15 20.11
C LEU A 25 13.84 3.02 21.03
N ARG A 26 14.19 1.86 20.46
CA ARG A 26 14.64 0.70 21.22
C ARG A 26 15.95 0.99 21.97
N SER A 27 16.93 1.58 21.30
CA SER A 27 18.23 1.92 21.89
C SER A 27 18.11 3.00 22.97
N GLY A 28 17.30 4.04 22.75
CA GLY A 28 17.03 5.08 23.74
C GLY A 28 16.36 4.53 25.00
N ALA A 29 15.35 3.66 24.83
CA ALA A 29 14.66 3.03 25.95
C ALA A 29 15.55 2.05 26.73
N LEU A 30 16.40 1.29 26.03
CA LEU A 30 17.39 0.41 26.67
C LEU A 30 18.40 1.23 27.49
N ALA A 31 18.97 2.28 26.90
CA ALA A 31 19.92 3.16 27.58
C ALA A 31 19.30 3.83 28.81
N ALA A 32 18.03 4.22 28.75
CA ALA A 32 17.29 4.75 29.90
C ALA A 32 17.19 3.69 31.02
N HIS A 33 16.79 2.47 30.68
CA HIS A 33 16.67 1.37 31.62
C HIS A 33 18.02 1.00 32.26
N GLU A 34 19.10 0.94 31.48
CA GLU A 34 20.44 0.65 31.98
C GLU A 34 20.96 1.77 32.90
N SER A 35 20.75 3.04 32.55
CA SER A 35 21.18 4.17 33.38
C SER A 35 20.49 4.14 34.75
N ILE A 36 19.16 3.97 34.76
CA ILE A 36 18.36 3.93 35.99
C ILE A 36 18.69 2.66 36.79
N SER A 37 18.86 1.51 36.14
CA SER A 37 19.19 0.26 36.83
C SER A 37 20.57 0.34 37.50
N ARG A 38 21.56 0.93 36.83
CA ARG A 38 22.88 1.18 37.42
C ARG A 38 22.80 2.14 38.61
N ALA A 39 22.10 3.26 38.46
CA ALA A 39 21.91 4.23 39.54
C ALA A 39 21.25 3.59 40.77
N SER A 40 20.14 2.87 40.56
CA SER A 40 19.39 2.22 41.62
C SER A 40 20.06 0.98 42.21
N GLY A 41 21.09 0.44 41.55
CA GLY A 41 21.91 -0.67 42.04
C GLY A 41 23.05 -0.22 42.97
N LEU A 42 23.34 1.08 43.04
CA LEU A 42 24.35 1.61 43.95
C LEU A 42 23.85 1.57 45.40
N ALA A 43 24.78 1.37 46.33
CA ALA A 43 24.49 1.47 47.75
C ALA A 43 24.01 2.89 48.10
N LEU A 44 22.93 2.98 48.89
CA LEU A 44 22.34 4.23 49.34
C LEU A 44 23.20 4.90 50.44
N GLU A 45 24.34 5.44 50.03
CA GLU A 45 25.33 6.12 50.85
C GLU A 45 25.49 7.56 50.40
N THR A 46 25.70 8.49 51.35
CA THR A 46 25.80 9.93 51.06
C THR A 46 26.86 10.25 50.00
N GLU A 47 27.98 9.53 50.01
CA GLU A 47 29.08 9.67 49.05
C GLU A 47 28.69 9.29 47.61
N LYS A 48 27.68 8.44 47.44
CA LYS A 48 27.21 7.94 46.14
C LYS A 48 26.01 8.71 45.59
N VAL A 49 25.40 9.60 46.39
CA VAL A 49 24.18 10.32 46.02
C VAL A 49 24.33 11.08 44.70
N ALA A 50 25.44 11.80 44.51
CA ALA A 50 25.68 12.54 43.27
C ALA A 50 25.63 11.62 42.04
N PHE A 51 26.35 10.49 42.08
CA PHE A 51 26.34 9.50 40.99
C PHE A 51 24.96 8.89 40.74
N ILE A 52 24.18 8.64 41.80
CA ILE A 52 22.81 8.13 41.66
C ILE A 52 21.93 9.18 40.96
N LYS A 53 22.02 10.44 41.38
CA LYS A 53 21.26 11.55 40.77
C LYS A 53 21.62 11.73 39.29
N ASP A 54 22.90 11.75 38.97
CA ASP A 54 23.38 11.85 37.58
C ASP A 54 22.86 10.69 36.72
N GLY A 55 22.86 9.46 37.25
CA GLY A 55 22.33 8.29 36.55
C GLY A 55 20.81 8.33 36.34
N LEU A 56 20.05 8.92 37.27
CA LEU A 56 18.62 9.18 37.11
C LEU A 56 18.36 10.24 36.04
N ASP A 57 19.10 11.34 36.05
CA ASP A 57 18.97 12.44 35.08
C ASP A 57 19.33 11.98 33.65
N GLU A 58 20.40 11.21 33.49
CA GLU A 58 20.75 10.58 32.21
C GLU A 58 19.65 9.61 31.76
N GLY A 59 19.07 8.83 32.68
CA GLY A 59 17.96 7.94 32.40
C GLY A 59 16.73 8.67 31.87
N VAL A 60 16.34 9.77 32.53
CA VAL A 60 15.24 10.65 32.10
C VAL A 60 15.52 11.24 30.71
N ARG A 61 16.73 11.75 30.47
CA ARG A 61 17.12 12.32 29.18
C ARG A 61 17.00 11.29 28.05
N ARG A 62 17.45 10.05 28.28
CA ARG A 62 17.34 8.94 27.31
C ARG A 62 15.89 8.54 27.06
N ALA A 63 15.06 8.53 28.11
CA ALA A 63 13.63 8.23 27.99
C ALA A 63 12.89 9.28 27.15
N SER A 64 13.21 10.56 27.31
CA SER A 64 12.63 11.64 26.49
C SER A 64 12.98 11.46 25.01
N ALA A 65 14.24 11.16 24.68
CA ALA A 65 14.66 10.89 23.31
C ALA A 65 13.93 9.67 22.71
N ALA A 66 13.70 8.62 23.51
CA ALA A 66 12.90 7.47 23.10
C ALA A 66 11.45 7.86 22.81
N ALA A 67 10.82 8.70 23.64
CA ALA A 67 9.46 9.17 23.41
C ALA A 67 9.30 10.01 22.13
N GLU A 68 10.30 10.83 21.80
CA GLU A 68 10.33 11.57 20.54
C GLU A 68 10.41 10.63 19.33
N ALA A 69 11.27 9.60 19.40
CA ALA A 69 11.37 8.58 18.37
C ALA A 69 10.05 7.79 18.21
N ALA A 70 9.39 7.44 19.32
CA ALA A 70 8.07 6.83 19.30
C ALA A 70 7.03 7.72 18.61
N GLY A 71 7.04 9.03 18.89
CA GLY A 71 6.14 9.99 18.25
C GLY A 71 6.33 10.08 16.73
N ARG A 72 7.58 10.12 16.25
CA ARG A 72 7.89 10.09 14.81
C ARG A 72 7.42 8.79 14.16
N LEU A 73 7.69 7.66 14.80
CA LEU A 73 7.29 6.34 14.33
C LEU A 73 5.76 6.21 14.20
N GLY A 74 5.02 6.69 15.20
CA GLY A 74 3.56 6.73 15.18
C GLY A 74 3.00 7.63 14.08
N ALA A 75 3.58 8.83 13.90
CA ALA A 75 3.16 9.75 12.85
C ALA A 75 3.37 9.18 11.44
N GLN A 76 4.53 8.55 11.19
CA GLN A 76 4.82 7.89 9.92
C GLN A 76 3.83 6.74 9.65
N ALA A 77 3.49 5.95 10.67
CA ALA A 77 2.53 4.85 10.53
C ALA A 77 1.12 5.36 10.17
N VAL A 78 0.64 6.42 10.82
CA VAL A 78 -0.65 7.05 10.54
C VAL A 78 -0.69 7.63 9.12
N GLN A 79 0.37 8.35 8.74
CA GLN A 79 0.52 8.86 7.38
C GLN A 79 0.43 7.70 6.38
N ARG A 80 1.18 6.62 6.62
CA ARG A 80 1.23 5.49 5.72
C ARG A 80 -0.12 4.81 5.53
N MET A 81 -0.84 4.56 6.62
CA MET A 81 -2.18 3.99 6.55
C MET A 81 -3.16 4.88 5.78
N THR A 82 -3.02 6.21 5.92
CA THR A 82 -3.82 7.19 5.18
C THR A 82 -3.51 7.17 3.68
N GLU A 83 -2.24 7.03 3.31
CA GLU A 83 -1.83 6.92 1.91
C GLU A 83 -2.34 5.62 1.27
N MET A 84 -2.25 4.49 1.97
CA MET A 84 -2.81 3.20 1.51
C MET A 84 -4.32 3.29 1.29
N ALA A 85 -5.06 3.87 2.25
CA ALA A 85 -6.51 4.07 2.13
C ALA A 85 -6.86 4.99 0.95
N SER A 86 -6.09 6.05 0.75
CA SER A 86 -6.26 6.99 -0.37
C SER A 86 -5.99 6.31 -1.72
N ALA A 87 -4.96 5.46 -1.80
CA ALA A 87 -4.66 4.68 -3.00
C ALA A 87 -5.80 3.72 -3.33
N LEU A 88 -6.33 2.98 -2.35
CA LEU A 88 -7.49 2.10 -2.55
C LEU A 88 -8.70 2.84 -3.10
N LYS A 89 -9.02 4.01 -2.53
CA LYS A 89 -10.14 4.84 -3.00
C LYS A 89 -9.97 5.31 -4.45
N LYS A 90 -8.74 5.61 -4.87
CA LYS A 90 -8.43 6.01 -6.26
C LYS A 90 -8.44 4.83 -7.23
N SER A 91 -8.19 3.62 -6.74
CA SER A 91 -8.20 2.38 -7.53
C SER A 91 -9.60 1.82 -7.76
N GLU A 92 -10.62 2.32 -7.04
CA GLU A 92 -12.03 2.04 -7.31
C GLU A 92 -12.53 2.85 -8.53
N VAL A 93 -12.03 2.51 -9.71
CA VAL A 93 -12.54 3.05 -10.99
C VAL A 93 -13.27 1.96 -11.74
N LYS A 94 -14.47 2.30 -12.24
CA LYS A 94 -15.37 1.43 -13.00
C LYS A 94 -14.71 0.92 -14.28
N ASP A 95 -15.07 -0.31 -14.65
CA ASP A 95 -14.61 -0.99 -15.86
C ASP A 95 -14.64 -0.09 -17.09
N ALA A 96 -13.51 -0.07 -17.80
CA ALA A 96 -13.34 0.68 -19.03
C ALA A 96 -14.10 0.00 -20.18
N ASP A 97 -15.26 0.59 -20.46
CA ASP A 97 -16.00 0.71 -21.70
C ASP A 97 -16.43 -0.57 -22.48
N PRO A 98 -17.66 -1.07 -22.26
CA PRO A 98 -18.27 -2.12 -23.08
C PRO A 98 -18.58 -1.68 -24.53
N ALA A 99 -18.28 -0.45 -24.96
CA ALA A 99 -18.58 0.03 -26.31
C ALA A 99 -17.84 -0.73 -27.42
N GLU A 100 -16.51 -0.88 -27.35
CA GLU A 100 -15.74 -1.56 -28.40
C GLU A 100 -16.04 -3.07 -28.46
N ARG A 101 -16.29 -3.71 -27.31
CA ARG A 101 -16.73 -5.11 -27.27
C ARG A 101 -18.11 -5.29 -27.91
N ARG A 102 -19.05 -4.37 -27.65
CA ARG A 102 -20.36 -4.35 -28.33
C ARG A 102 -20.24 -4.07 -29.83
N ARG A 103 -19.27 -3.25 -30.24
CA ARG A 103 -18.96 -2.98 -31.66
C ARG A 103 -18.42 -4.24 -32.34
N TRP A 104 -17.45 -4.90 -31.74
CA TRP A 104 -16.91 -6.18 -32.20
C TRP A 104 -17.99 -7.27 -32.32
N LEU A 105 -18.87 -7.42 -31.33
CA LEU A 105 -19.98 -8.39 -31.37
C LEU A 105 -20.90 -8.15 -32.58
N ARG A 106 -21.26 -6.89 -32.86
CA ARG A 106 -22.08 -6.52 -34.02
C ARG A 106 -21.38 -6.83 -35.34
N ALA A 107 -20.12 -6.43 -35.48
CA ALA A 107 -19.35 -6.69 -36.70
C ALA A 107 -19.14 -8.20 -36.95
N THR A 108 -18.99 -8.99 -35.88
CA THR A 108 -18.89 -10.46 -35.97
C THR A 108 -20.22 -11.10 -36.40
N GLN A 109 -21.36 -10.60 -35.91
CA GLN A 109 -22.68 -11.04 -36.36
C GLN A 109 -22.89 -10.71 -37.85
N GLU A 110 -22.55 -9.48 -38.28
CA GLU A 110 -22.66 -9.07 -39.68
C GLU A 110 -21.75 -9.90 -40.60
N HIS A 111 -20.52 -10.22 -40.16
CA HIS A 111 -19.62 -11.12 -40.88
C HIS A 111 -20.23 -12.51 -41.09
N ALA A 112 -20.86 -13.09 -40.05
CA ALA A 112 -21.50 -14.40 -40.14
C ALA A 112 -22.68 -14.39 -41.14
N GLU A 113 -23.51 -13.34 -41.11
CA GLU A 113 -24.63 -13.18 -42.03
C GLU A 113 -24.17 -13.02 -43.50
N LEU A 114 -23.16 -12.17 -43.73
CA LEU A 114 -22.62 -11.94 -45.08
C LEU A 114 -21.90 -13.19 -45.60
N SER A 115 -21.18 -13.92 -44.74
CA SER A 115 -20.55 -15.19 -45.11
C SER A 115 -21.57 -16.22 -45.57
N ALA A 116 -22.67 -16.40 -44.81
CA ALA A 116 -23.75 -17.31 -45.20
C ALA A 116 -24.45 -16.87 -46.50
N ARG A 117 -24.49 -15.57 -46.81
CA ARG A 117 -25.02 -15.05 -48.09
C ARG A 117 -24.07 -15.30 -49.26
N VAL A 118 -22.78 -15.04 -49.10
CA VAL A 118 -21.76 -15.28 -50.15
C VAL A 118 -21.67 -16.77 -50.49
N GLU A 119 -21.77 -17.65 -49.49
CA GLU A 119 -21.75 -19.10 -49.71
C GLU A 119 -22.89 -19.56 -50.63
N LYS A 120 -24.08 -18.98 -50.46
CA LYS A 120 -25.29 -19.24 -51.27
C LYS A 120 -25.26 -18.61 -52.67
N LEU A 121 -24.26 -17.80 -53.00
CA LEU A 121 -24.13 -17.24 -54.34
C LEU A 121 -23.74 -18.34 -55.36
N PRO A 122 -24.39 -18.36 -56.55
CA PRO A 122 -24.01 -19.26 -57.63
C PRO A 122 -22.66 -18.83 -58.23
N GLU A 123 -21.85 -19.78 -58.68
CA GLU A 123 -20.54 -19.51 -59.30
C GLU A 123 -20.66 -18.80 -60.66
N LYS A 124 -21.84 -18.84 -61.30
CA LYS A 124 -22.18 -18.12 -62.54
C LYS A 124 -23.57 -17.52 -62.42
N ALA A 125 -23.78 -16.31 -62.96
CA ALA A 125 -25.13 -15.74 -63.05
C ALA A 125 -25.99 -16.55 -64.03
N PRO A 126 -27.33 -16.62 -63.83
CA PRO A 126 -28.24 -17.33 -64.73
C PRO A 126 -28.18 -16.83 -66.19
N ASP A 127 -27.72 -15.59 -66.39
CA ASP A 127 -27.78 -14.85 -67.64
C ASP A 127 -26.45 -14.88 -68.42
N GLY A 128 -25.44 -15.63 -67.96
CA GLY A 128 -24.10 -15.67 -68.56
C GLY A 128 -23.25 -14.40 -68.36
N LYS A 129 -23.77 -13.37 -67.68
CA LYS A 129 -23.02 -12.19 -67.24
C LYS A 129 -22.11 -12.51 -66.05
N PRO A 130 -21.04 -11.72 -65.78
CA PRO A 130 -20.27 -11.86 -64.55
C PRO A 130 -21.21 -11.59 -63.37
N GLY A 131 -21.50 -12.64 -62.58
CA GLY A 131 -22.14 -12.48 -61.28
C GLY A 131 -21.20 -11.74 -60.32
N PRO A 132 -21.68 -11.31 -59.13
CA PRO A 132 -20.79 -10.84 -58.08
C PRO A 132 -19.69 -11.88 -57.88
N ASP A 133 -18.43 -11.45 -58.04
CA ASP A 133 -17.29 -12.33 -58.14
C ASP A 133 -17.09 -13.05 -56.79
N LYS A 134 -17.64 -14.26 -56.67
CA LYS A 134 -17.77 -15.00 -55.41
C LYS A 134 -16.43 -15.13 -54.69
N LEU A 135 -15.37 -15.39 -55.47
CA LEU A 135 -14.00 -15.46 -54.99
C LEU A 135 -13.56 -14.13 -54.36
N ARG A 136 -13.81 -13.00 -55.02
CA ARG A 136 -13.48 -11.66 -54.50
C ARG A 136 -14.22 -11.34 -53.20
N LEU A 137 -15.50 -11.71 -53.10
CA LEU A 137 -16.28 -11.53 -51.87
C LEU A 137 -15.81 -12.44 -50.74
N GLN A 138 -15.44 -13.68 -51.05
CA GLN A 138 -14.82 -14.59 -50.09
C GLN A 138 -13.47 -14.07 -49.58
N GLU A 139 -12.63 -13.52 -50.46
CA GLU A 139 -11.37 -12.89 -50.05
C GLU A 139 -11.60 -11.66 -49.16
N ALA A 140 -12.57 -10.82 -49.49
CA ALA A 140 -12.95 -9.68 -48.66
C ALA A 140 -13.45 -10.12 -47.27
N LEU A 141 -14.30 -11.15 -47.21
CA LEU A 141 -14.75 -11.73 -45.94
C LEU A 141 -13.61 -12.37 -45.15
N ARG A 142 -12.61 -12.96 -45.83
CA ARG A 142 -11.41 -13.50 -45.17
C ARG A 142 -10.55 -12.37 -44.57
N ARG A 143 -10.43 -11.23 -45.26
CA ARG A 143 -9.77 -10.03 -44.71
C ARG A 143 -10.52 -9.47 -43.51
N ALA A 144 -11.85 -9.33 -43.61
CA ALA A 144 -12.69 -8.91 -42.50
C ALA A 144 -12.55 -9.85 -41.29
N ALA A 145 -12.54 -11.17 -41.51
CA ALA A 145 -12.30 -12.15 -40.45
C ALA A 145 -10.91 -11.99 -39.79
N GLY A 146 -9.87 -11.72 -40.58
CA GLY A 146 -8.52 -11.43 -40.07
C GLY A 146 -8.49 -10.18 -39.20
N ALA A 147 -9.16 -9.11 -39.63
CA ALA A 147 -9.27 -7.87 -38.87
C ALA A 147 -10.10 -8.05 -37.58
N LEU A 148 -11.23 -8.77 -37.64
CA LEU A 148 -12.04 -9.11 -36.46
C LEU A 148 -11.27 -9.95 -35.44
N LYS A 149 -10.42 -10.88 -35.91
CA LYS A 149 -9.56 -11.67 -35.03
C LYS A 149 -8.50 -10.80 -34.35
N SER A 150 -7.83 -9.91 -35.08
CA SER A 150 -6.86 -8.97 -34.49
C SER A 150 -7.50 -8.02 -33.46
N ALA A 151 -8.73 -7.59 -33.72
CA ALA A 151 -9.52 -6.83 -32.77
C ALA A 151 -9.87 -7.65 -31.52
N ASP A 152 -10.30 -8.91 -31.69
CA ASP A 152 -10.62 -9.82 -30.59
C ASP A 152 -9.40 -10.10 -29.70
N ASP A 153 -8.24 -10.40 -30.31
CA ASP A 153 -6.98 -10.62 -29.59
C ASP A 153 -6.58 -9.38 -28.75
N SER A 154 -6.84 -8.18 -29.28
CA SER A 154 -6.57 -6.92 -28.58
C SER A 154 -7.54 -6.69 -27.42
N LEU A 155 -8.82 -6.97 -27.62
CA LEU A 155 -9.86 -6.84 -26.59
C LEU A 155 -9.66 -7.87 -25.47
N HIS A 156 -9.37 -9.13 -25.80
CA HIS A 156 -9.07 -10.18 -24.81
C HIS A 156 -7.87 -9.82 -23.93
N LYS A 157 -6.79 -9.25 -24.49
CA LYS A 157 -5.67 -8.74 -23.68
C LYS A 157 -6.11 -7.66 -22.69
N GLY A 158 -7.09 -6.83 -23.06
CA GLY A 158 -7.68 -5.83 -22.18
C GLY A 158 -8.55 -6.44 -21.07
N GLU A 159 -9.31 -7.49 -21.39
CA GLU A 159 -10.13 -8.27 -20.45
C GLU A 159 -9.26 -9.03 -19.45
N ASP A 160 -8.19 -9.66 -19.91
CA ASP A 160 -7.18 -10.32 -19.06
C ASP A 160 -6.50 -9.31 -18.12
N ALA A 161 -6.14 -8.14 -18.66
CA ALA A 161 -5.57 -7.05 -17.87
C ALA A 161 -6.58 -6.50 -16.84
N ALA A 162 -7.87 -6.38 -17.19
CA ALA A 162 -8.91 -5.97 -16.25
C ALA A 162 -9.09 -7.02 -15.12
N THR A 163 -9.04 -8.31 -15.45
CA THR A 163 -9.09 -9.40 -14.48
C THR A 163 -7.87 -9.36 -13.54
N ALA A 164 -6.67 -9.15 -14.09
CA ALA A 164 -5.45 -8.97 -13.29
C ALA A 164 -5.52 -7.72 -12.40
N MET A 165 -6.09 -6.62 -12.89
CA MET A 165 -6.34 -5.40 -12.13
C MET A 165 -7.28 -5.66 -10.95
N GLY A 166 -8.38 -6.39 -11.17
CA GLY A 166 -9.30 -6.80 -10.10
C GLY A 166 -8.64 -7.67 -9.02
N ALA A 167 -7.83 -8.65 -9.44
CA ALA A 167 -7.07 -9.50 -8.52
C ALA A 167 -6.02 -8.70 -7.72
N ALA A 168 -5.33 -7.74 -8.37
CA ALA A 168 -4.38 -6.85 -7.71
C ALA A 168 -5.10 -5.93 -6.71
N LEU A 169 -6.26 -5.36 -7.07
CA LEU A 169 -7.07 -4.55 -6.16
C LEU A 169 -7.50 -5.35 -4.93
N GLN A 170 -7.92 -6.60 -5.10
CA GLN A 170 -8.27 -7.46 -3.97
C GLN A 170 -7.07 -7.71 -3.05
N LYS A 171 -5.89 -8.00 -3.61
CA LYS A 171 -4.65 -8.13 -2.85
C LYS A 171 -4.26 -6.85 -2.12
N MET A 172 -4.47 -5.67 -2.72
CA MET A 172 -4.25 -4.38 -2.05
C MET A 172 -5.21 -4.21 -0.86
N LYS A 173 -6.50 -4.57 -1.01
CA LYS A 173 -7.49 -4.52 0.07
C LYS A 173 -7.11 -5.47 1.21
N ASP A 174 -6.63 -6.67 0.88
CA ASP A 174 -6.19 -7.65 1.87
C ASP A 174 -4.93 -7.19 2.61
N ALA A 175 -3.94 -6.65 1.90
CA ALA A 175 -2.73 -6.07 2.51
C ALA A 175 -3.08 -4.89 3.44
N HIS A 176 -3.97 -3.99 3.01
CA HIS A 176 -4.44 -2.89 3.85
C HIS A 176 -5.17 -3.39 5.10
N ARG A 177 -6.04 -4.41 4.99
CA ARG A 177 -6.70 -5.02 6.14
C ARG A 177 -5.68 -5.66 7.10
N ARG A 178 -4.68 -6.37 6.58
CA ARG A 178 -3.61 -6.97 7.39
C ARG A 178 -2.74 -5.93 8.08
N ALA A 179 -2.58 -4.73 7.49
CA ALA A 179 -1.85 -3.62 8.09
C ALA A 179 -2.60 -2.93 9.26
N GLN A 180 -3.93 -3.11 9.37
CA GLN A 180 -4.72 -2.45 10.43
C GLN A 180 -4.35 -2.93 11.84
N SER A 181 -4.14 -4.23 12.05
CA SER A 181 -3.74 -4.78 13.35
C SER A 181 -2.38 -4.26 13.83
N PRO A 182 -1.27 -4.42 13.06
CA PRO A 182 0.03 -3.93 13.50
C PRO A 182 0.05 -2.41 13.62
N SER A 183 -0.72 -1.66 12.81
CA SER A 183 -0.84 -0.21 12.98
C SER A 183 -1.54 0.19 14.29
N ALA A 184 -2.62 -0.50 14.68
CA ALA A 184 -3.32 -0.21 15.93
C ALA A 184 -2.48 -0.60 17.16
N GLU A 185 -1.81 -1.75 17.09
CA GLU A 185 -0.90 -2.21 18.14
C GLU A 185 0.34 -1.31 18.27
N LEU A 186 0.88 -0.84 17.14
CA LEU A 186 1.95 0.16 17.13
C LEU A 186 1.50 1.45 17.80
N ALA A 187 0.31 1.97 17.47
CA ALA A 187 -0.21 3.18 18.10
C ALA A 187 -0.34 3.02 19.62
N ALA A 188 -0.89 1.90 20.09
CA ALA A 188 -1.00 1.60 21.51
C ALA A 188 0.38 1.50 22.21
N ALA A 189 1.36 0.88 21.55
CA ALA A 189 2.72 0.76 22.09
C ALA A 189 3.46 2.11 22.13
N VAL A 190 3.27 2.96 21.10
CA VAL A 190 3.79 4.33 21.07
C VAL A 190 3.19 5.18 22.19
N ASP A 191 1.86 5.15 22.37
CA ASP A 191 1.18 5.87 23.44
C ASP A 191 1.68 5.45 24.82
N GLU A 192 1.87 4.13 25.02
CA GLU A 192 2.41 3.60 26.26
C GLU A 192 3.87 4.02 26.47
N ALA A 193 4.72 3.97 25.45
CA ALA A 193 6.10 4.44 25.54
C ALA A 193 6.16 5.93 25.92
N GLN A 194 5.38 6.77 25.26
CA GLN A 194 5.30 8.20 25.56
C GLN A 194 4.79 8.46 26.98
N ARG A 195 3.75 7.73 27.41
CA ARG A 195 3.22 7.82 28.77
C ARG A 195 4.27 7.46 29.82
N ARG A 196 5.00 6.36 29.63
CA ARG A 196 6.04 5.93 30.58
C ARG A 196 7.21 6.90 30.63
N ALA A 197 7.65 7.40 29.49
CA ALA A 197 8.66 8.44 29.43
C ALA A 197 8.20 9.74 30.12
N GLY A 198 6.94 10.14 29.97
CA GLY A 198 6.38 11.32 30.63
C GLY A 198 6.27 11.22 32.15
N LEU A 199 6.15 10.01 32.70
CA LEU A 199 6.11 9.77 34.15
C LEU A 199 7.50 9.70 34.81
N LEU A 200 8.54 9.42 34.02
CA LEU A 200 9.90 9.25 34.54
C LEU A 200 10.50 10.49 35.21
N PRO A 201 10.36 11.72 34.68
CA PRO A 201 10.88 12.92 35.34
C PRO A 201 10.37 13.08 36.77
N SER A 202 9.04 12.99 36.98
CA SER A 202 8.44 13.13 38.31
C SER A 202 8.90 12.02 39.26
N ALA A 203 8.99 10.77 38.79
CA ALA A 203 9.47 9.66 39.62
C ALA A 203 10.97 9.81 39.97
N ALA A 204 11.78 10.29 39.03
CA ALA A 204 13.18 10.59 39.27
C ALA A 204 13.35 11.75 40.26
N ASP A 205 12.58 12.83 40.13
CA ASP A 205 12.60 13.96 41.05
C ASP A 205 12.22 13.53 42.47
N GLU A 206 11.15 12.76 42.64
CA GLU A 206 10.79 12.19 43.93
C GLU A 206 11.91 11.32 44.52
N ALA A 207 12.59 10.50 43.70
CA ALA A 207 13.72 9.71 44.16
C ALA A 207 14.90 10.61 44.58
N LYS A 208 15.21 11.66 43.81
CA LYS A 208 16.27 12.63 44.12
C LYS A 208 15.99 13.37 45.43
N GLU A 209 14.75 13.81 45.66
CA GLU A 209 14.33 14.42 46.92
C GLU A 209 14.53 13.46 48.11
N ARG A 210 14.23 12.17 47.95
CA ARG A 210 14.47 11.18 49.02
C ARG A 210 15.96 10.94 49.27
N LEU A 211 16.80 11.02 48.24
CA LEU A 211 18.25 10.90 48.39
C LEU A 211 18.84 12.06 49.20
N ASP A 212 18.30 13.28 49.07
CA ASP A 212 18.75 14.44 49.86
C ASP A 212 18.50 14.29 51.37
N LEU A 213 17.54 13.44 51.75
CA LEU A 213 17.19 13.17 53.14
C LEU A 213 18.01 12.03 53.76
N LEU A 214 18.97 11.43 53.03
CA LEU A 214 19.76 10.30 53.53
C LEU A 214 20.67 10.65 54.72
N SER A 215 21.06 11.92 54.85
CA SER A 215 21.86 12.40 55.99
C SER A 215 21.02 12.65 57.25
N GLN A 216 19.69 12.67 57.14
CA GLN A 216 18.77 12.96 58.25
C GLN A 216 18.45 11.71 59.07
N GLU A 217 18.28 11.88 60.39
CA GLU A 217 17.80 10.83 61.28
C GLU A 217 16.26 10.73 61.22
N PRO A 218 15.67 9.51 61.19
CA PRO A 218 16.30 8.20 61.25
C PRO A 218 16.75 7.70 59.86
N ARG A 219 18.05 7.45 59.72
CA ARG A 219 18.70 7.08 58.44
C ARG A 219 18.07 5.85 57.77
N ASN A 220 17.59 4.91 58.57
CA ASN A 220 16.99 3.64 58.15
C ASN A 220 15.70 3.90 57.36
N VAL A 221 14.90 4.86 57.82
CA VAL A 221 13.61 5.23 57.21
C VAL A 221 13.86 6.00 55.91
N SER A 222 14.80 6.95 55.91
CA SER A 222 15.19 7.67 54.70
C SER A 222 15.72 6.73 53.61
N ARG A 223 16.58 5.77 53.98
CA ARG A 223 17.09 4.73 53.05
C ARG A 223 15.98 3.88 52.46
N THR A 224 15.05 3.42 53.29
CA THR A 224 13.92 2.59 52.83
C THR A 224 13.07 3.35 51.80
N ARG A 225 12.69 4.60 52.11
CA ARG A 225 11.89 5.44 51.21
C ARG A 225 12.62 5.81 49.93
N ALA A 226 13.92 6.08 49.98
CA ALA A 226 14.73 6.31 48.79
C ALA A 226 14.79 5.07 47.90
N GLY A 227 14.99 3.89 48.50
CA GLY A 227 14.94 2.60 47.80
C GLY A 227 13.61 2.37 47.09
N GLU A 228 12.49 2.56 47.78
CA GLU A 228 11.14 2.42 47.20
C GLU A 228 10.94 3.32 45.97
N LYS A 229 11.37 4.59 46.03
CA LYS A 229 11.26 5.51 44.89
C LYS A 229 12.17 5.14 43.73
N MET A 230 13.39 4.68 44.02
CA MET A 230 14.29 4.17 42.97
C MET A 230 13.72 2.93 42.28
N GLU A 231 13.10 2.00 43.03
CA GLU A 231 12.41 0.83 42.45
C GLU A 231 11.24 1.25 41.56
N MET A 232 10.44 2.24 41.97
CA MET A 232 9.37 2.79 41.12
C MET A 232 9.91 3.34 39.81
N THR A 233 10.98 4.13 39.86
CA THR A 233 11.63 4.71 38.67
C THR A 233 12.20 3.64 37.76
N ARG A 234 12.86 2.60 38.32
CA ARG A 234 13.34 1.44 37.56
C ARG A 234 12.20 0.69 36.88
N GLY A 235 11.09 0.45 37.58
CA GLY A 235 9.91 -0.21 37.04
C GLY A 235 9.28 0.57 35.88
N LEU A 236 9.25 1.90 35.94
CA LEU A 236 8.80 2.74 34.82
C LEU A 236 9.73 2.63 33.62
N ALA A 237 11.05 2.66 33.83
CA ALA A 237 12.05 2.52 32.76
C ALA A 237 11.98 1.14 32.08
N GLN A 238 11.75 0.08 32.85
CA GLN A 238 11.55 -1.26 32.30
C GLN A 238 10.28 -1.33 31.43
N ARG A 239 9.16 -0.75 31.89
CA ARG A 239 7.91 -0.70 31.12
C ARG A 239 8.06 0.12 29.84
N LEU A 240 8.80 1.22 29.89
CA LEU A 240 9.18 2.00 28.70
C LEU A 240 9.92 1.11 27.70
N PHE A 241 10.93 0.35 28.15
CA PHE A 241 11.66 -0.57 27.29
C PHE A 241 10.76 -1.63 26.65
N THR A 242 9.87 -2.27 27.42
CA THR A 242 8.91 -3.24 26.87
C THR A 242 8.00 -2.61 25.81
N ALA A 243 7.49 -1.39 26.05
CA ALA A 243 6.65 -0.68 25.10
C ALA A 243 7.42 -0.29 23.83
N ALA A 244 8.66 0.19 23.98
CA ALA A 244 9.55 0.53 22.88
C ALA A 244 9.87 -0.68 21.99
N ASP A 245 10.12 -1.85 22.60
CA ASP A 245 10.38 -3.08 21.86
C ASP A 245 9.15 -3.56 21.09
N ALA A 246 7.98 -3.51 21.73
CA ALA A 246 6.71 -3.82 21.07
C ALA A 246 6.44 -2.88 19.88
N ALA A 247 6.65 -1.57 20.05
CA ALA A 247 6.50 -0.60 18.97
C ALA A 247 7.46 -0.87 17.80
N ALA A 248 8.74 -1.15 18.07
CA ALA A 248 9.72 -1.48 17.03
C ALA A 248 9.38 -2.77 16.26
N ASN A 249 8.85 -3.78 16.94
CA ASN A 249 8.42 -5.02 16.28
C ASN A 249 7.18 -4.78 15.40
N ARG A 250 6.18 -4.05 15.89
CA ARG A 250 4.95 -3.76 15.13
C ARG A 250 5.17 -2.80 13.97
N SER A 251 6.13 -1.88 14.07
CA SER A 251 6.50 -1.04 12.93
C SER A 251 7.18 -1.84 11.82
N SER A 252 7.99 -2.85 12.15
CA SER A 252 8.56 -3.78 11.16
C SER A 252 7.47 -4.57 10.45
N GLU A 253 6.49 -5.10 11.19
CA GLU A 253 5.35 -5.82 10.57
C GLU A 253 4.51 -4.91 9.68
N LEU A 254 4.28 -3.66 10.09
CA LEU A 254 3.59 -2.67 9.27
C LEU A 254 4.39 -2.36 8.00
N HIS A 255 5.72 -2.28 8.07
CA HIS A 255 6.60 -2.12 6.91
C HIS A 255 6.44 -3.26 5.91
N ASP A 256 6.40 -4.51 6.36
CA ASP A 256 6.21 -5.65 5.47
C ASP A 256 4.86 -5.61 4.74
N GLN A 257 3.77 -5.30 5.46
CA GLN A 257 2.44 -5.16 4.83
C GLN A 257 2.39 -3.97 3.87
N SER A 258 3.04 -2.88 4.24
CA SER A 258 3.19 -1.68 3.44
C SER A 258 3.96 -1.94 2.14
N SER A 259 5.07 -2.69 2.19
CA SER A 259 5.86 -3.09 1.02
C SER A 259 5.07 -4.04 0.11
N SER A 260 4.32 -4.99 0.70
CA SER A 260 3.42 -5.86 -0.07
C SER A 260 2.33 -5.06 -0.79
N PHE A 261 1.81 -4.02 -0.16
CA PHE A 261 0.83 -3.13 -0.77
C PHE A 261 1.43 -2.37 -1.97
N GLU A 262 2.62 -1.80 -1.83
CA GLU A 262 3.34 -1.10 -2.92
C GLU A 262 3.54 -1.98 -4.15
N LYS A 263 4.11 -3.17 -3.95
CA LYS A 263 4.34 -4.13 -5.05
C LYS A 263 3.05 -4.48 -5.77
N THR A 264 1.95 -4.60 -5.02
CA THR A 264 0.64 -4.90 -5.59
C THR A 264 0.05 -3.69 -6.31
N GLN A 265 0.26 -2.47 -5.79
CA GLN A 265 -0.15 -1.22 -6.44
C GLN A 265 0.57 -1.03 -7.79
N GLU A 266 1.87 -1.33 -7.88
CA GLU A 266 2.59 -1.31 -9.15
C GLU A 266 2.00 -2.30 -10.17
N ALA A 267 1.65 -3.50 -9.72
CA ALA A 267 0.98 -4.49 -10.56
C ALA A 267 -0.40 -4.02 -11.02
N PHE A 268 -1.16 -3.38 -10.11
CA PHE A 268 -2.45 -2.76 -10.42
C PHE A 268 -2.32 -1.69 -11.50
N GLU A 269 -1.38 -0.75 -11.37
CA GLU A 269 -1.21 0.34 -12.35
C GLU A 269 -0.73 -0.17 -13.72
N LYS A 270 0.12 -1.21 -13.76
CA LYS A 270 0.51 -1.89 -15.00
C LYS A 270 -0.71 -2.51 -15.70
N ALA A 271 -1.52 -3.24 -14.94
CA ALA A 271 -2.73 -3.89 -15.45
C ALA A 271 -3.77 -2.86 -15.91
N ARG A 272 -3.96 -1.79 -15.14
CA ARG A 272 -4.81 -0.66 -15.50
C ARG A 272 -4.40 -0.01 -16.81
N THR A 273 -3.12 0.29 -16.98
CA THR A 273 -2.59 0.90 -18.20
C THR A 273 -2.83 0.00 -19.42
N ALA A 274 -2.58 -1.31 -19.28
CA ALA A 274 -2.83 -2.28 -20.34
C ALA A 274 -4.32 -2.39 -20.69
N SER A 275 -5.19 -2.45 -19.68
CA SER A 275 -6.64 -2.50 -19.86
C SER A 275 -7.17 -1.25 -20.58
N GLN A 276 -6.68 -0.06 -20.21
CA GLN A 276 -7.07 1.21 -20.84
C GLN A 276 -6.56 1.37 -22.28
N ALA A 277 -5.41 0.76 -22.61
CA ALA A 277 -4.84 0.83 -23.96
C ALA A 277 -5.56 -0.09 -24.97
N SER A 278 -6.11 -1.22 -24.50
CA SER A 278 -6.72 -2.25 -25.34
C SER A 278 -7.81 -1.74 -26.29
N PRO A 279 -8.81 -0.93 -25.86
CA PRO A 279 -9.82 -0.37 -26.75
C PRO A 279 -9.22 0.45 -27.91
N ALA A 280 -8.20 1.25 -27.63
CA ALA A 280 -7.52 2.04 -28.66
C ALA A 280 -6.73 1.16 -29.65
N SER A 281 -6.16 0.04 -29.19
CA SER A 281 -5.50 -0.94 -30.06
C SER A 281 -6.46 -1.73 -30.94
N ALA A 282 -7.68 -2.01 -30.46
CA ALA A 282 -8.69 -2.75 -31.23
C ALA A 282 -9.37 -1.90 -32.33
N ARG A 283 -9.48 -0.59 -32.13
CA ARG A 283 -10.21 0.34 -33.03
C ARG A 283 -9.81 0.26 -34.51
N PRO A 284 -8.52 0.32 -34.90
CA PRO A 284 -8.14 0.29 -36.30
C PRO A 284 -8.58 -1.00 -37.01
N SER A 285 -8.45 -2.14 -36.33
CA SER A 285 -8.88 -3.43 -36.87
C SER A 285 -10.41 -3.56 -36.94
N LEU A 286 -11.14 -2.98 -35.99
CA LEU A 286 -12.60 -2.88 -36.06
C LEU A 286 -13.06 -2.00 -37.22
N GLU A 287 -12.43 -0.85 -37.44
CA GLU A 287 -12.73 0.04 -38.56
C GLU A 287 -12.45 -0.62 -39.91
N GLU A 288 -11.34 -1.35 -40.03
CA GLU A 288 -11.02 -2.13 -41.24
C GLU A 288 -12.04 -3.23 -41.50
N ALA A 289 -12.43 -3.98 -40.46
CA ALA A 289 -13.45 -5.02 -40.55
C ALA A 289 -14.78 -4.43 -41.02
N GLU A 290 -15.28 -3.39 -40.34
CA GLU A 290 -16.55 -2.74 -40.67
C GLU A 290 -16.56 -2.15 -42.09
N LYS A 291 -15.48 -1.49 -42.50
CA LYS A 291 -15.35 -0.97 -43.88
C LYS A 291 -15.40 -2.08 -44.92
N THR A 292 -14.75 -3.20 -44.63
CA THR A 292 -14.73 -4.36 -45.53
C THR A 292 -16.10 -5.03 -45.61
N LEU A 293 -16.78 -5.18 -44.47
CA LEU A 293 -18.14 -5.71 -44.39
C LEU A 293 -19.15 -4.82 -45.13
N ALA A 294 -19.04 -3.50 -44.98
CA ALA A 294 -19.86 -2.53 -45.71
C ALA A 294 -19.67 -2.67 -47.24
N SER A 295 -18.43 -2.78 -47.71
CA SER A 295 -18.15 -2.98 -49.14
C SER A 295 -18.69 -4.32 -49.68
N VAL A 296 -18.60 -5.40 -48.89
CA VAL A 296 -19.20 -6.70 -49.24
C VAL A 296 -20.72 -6.57 -49.30
N ARG A 297 -21.34 -5.89 -48.33
CA ARG A 297 -22.78 -5.64 -48.28
C ARG A 297 -23.28 -4.83 -49.49
N GLU A 298 -22.58 -3.77 -49.88
CA GLU A 298 -22.90 -2.95 -51.06
C GLU A 298 -22.76 -3.72 -52.38
N SER A 299 -21.90 -4.74 -52.41
CA SER A 299 -21.71 -5.60 -53.58
C SER A 299 -22.87 -6.58 -53.79
N PHE A 300 -23.78 -6.72 -52.82
CA PHE A 300 -25.04 -7.41 -53.04
C PHE A 300 -26.04 -6.45 -53.66
N PRO A 301 -26.58 -6.73 -54.86
CA PRO A 301 -27.63 -5.90 -55.44
C PRO A 301 -28.83 -5.86 -54.48
N GLY A 302 -29.26 -4.64 -54.13
CA GLY A 302 -30.50 -4.43 -53.41
C GLY A 302 -31.66 -5.10 -54.16
N ARG A 303 -32.51 -5.79 -53.41
CA ARG A 303 -33.88 -6.04 -53.88
C ARG A 303 -34.62 -4.71 -53.98
#